data_AF-A0A218PFU9-F1
#
_entry.id   AF-A0A218PFU9-F1
#
_cell.length_a   1.000
_cell.length_b   1.000
_cell.length_c   1.000
_cell.angle_alpha   90.00
_cell.angle_beta   90.00
_cell.angle_gamma   90.00
#
_symmetry.space_group_name_H-M   'P 1'
#
loop_
_entity.id
_entity.type
_entity.pdbx_description
1 polymer ?
#
loop_
_entity_poly.entity_id
_entity_poly.type
_entity_poly.pdbx_seq_one_letter_code
_entity_poly.pdbx_strand_id
1 'polypeptide(L)'
;MSNQLENLISKKDEIQKKIERENLILKKSKYLESTKERKARTRKLIQKGALLDKYFEIENLSIDETEDFLKIFSNYIKENKPDKYKKN
;
A
#
# COMPACT_ATOMS: atom_id res chain seq x y z
N MET A 1 -6.69 -46.23 -31.17
CA MET A 1 -5.81 -45.56 -30.20
C MET A 1 -5.54 -44.08 -30.52
N SER A 2 -5.40 -43.67 -31.79
CA SER A 2 -5.13 -42.26 -32.18
C SER A 2 -6.16 -41.24 -31.65
N ASN A 3 -7.44 -41.55 -31.78
CA ASN A 3 -8.53 -40.59 -31.53
C ASN A 3 -8.72 -40.25 -30.03
N GLN A 4 -8.36 -41.15 -29.12
CA GLN A 4 -8.40 -40.88 -27.67
C GLN A 4 -7.24 -39.98 -27.25
N LEU A 5 -6.06 -40.16 -27.85
CA LEU A 5 -4.88 -39.33 -27.58
C LEU A 5 -5.11 -37.88 -28.06
N GLU A 6 -5.67 -37.72 -29.25
CA GLU A 6 -6.00 -36.41 -29.84
C GLU A 6 -7.00 -35.62 -28.96
N ASN A 7 -8.03 -36.30 -28.46
CA ASN A 7 -8.98 -35.74 -27.52
C ASN A 7 -8.34 -35.31 -26.18
N LEU A 8 -7.36 -36.08 -25.68
CA LEU A 8 -6.63 -35.74 -24.46
C LEU A 8 -5.73 -34.52 -24.66
N ILE A 9 -5.08 -34.40 -25.82
CA ILE A 9 -4.25 -33.23 -26.17
C ILE A 9 -5.13 -31.98 -26.27
N SER A 10 -6.27 -32.05 -26.97
CA SER A 10 -7.21 -30.95 -27.08
C SER A 10 -7.71 -30.47 -25.71
N LYS A 11 -8.09 -31.39 -24.82
CA LYS A 11 -8.49 -31.07 -23.45
C LYS A 11 -7.36 -30.42 -22.64
N LYS A 12 -6.13 -30.89 -22.80
CA LYS A 12 -4.96 -30.30 -22.15
C LYS A 12 -4.76 -28.83 -22.59
N ASP A 13 -4.89 -28.55 -23.88
CA ASP A 13 -4.74 -27.21 -24.43
C ASP A 13 -5.85 -26.26 -23.94
N GLU A 14 -7.08 -26.75 -23.83
CA GLU A 14 -8.19 -26.00 -23.24
C GLU A 14 -7.94 -25.65 -21.76
N ILE A 15 -7.47 -26.63 -20.98
CA ILE A 15 -7.12 -26.43 -19.57
C ILE A 15 -5.97 -25.42 -19.45
N GLN A 16 -4.95 -25.53 -20.30
CA GLN A 16 -3.81 -24.61 -20.28
C GLN A 16 -4.22 -23.18 -20.60
N LYS A 17 -5.09 -22.98 -21.60
CA LYS A 17 -5.69 -21.67 -21.92
C LYS A 17 -6.51 -21.12 -20.75
N LYS A 18 -7.23 -21.96 -20.02
CA LYS A 18 -8.01 -21.54 -18.84
C LYS A 18 -7.10 -21.09 -17.70
N ILE A 19 -6.04 -21.86 -17.41
CA ILE A 19 -5.04 -21.51 -16.40
C ILE A 19 -4.37 -20.18 -16.73
N GLU A 20 -4.03 -19.95 -18.00
CA GLU A 20 -3.41 -18.69 -18.43
C GLU A 20 -4.35 -17.49 -18.20
N ARG A 21 -5.64 -17.62 -18.56
CA ARG A 21 -6.65 -16.59 -18.29
C ARG A 21 -6.81 -16.30 -16.81
N GLU A 22 -6.90 -17.34 -15.97
CA GLU A 22 -7.02 -17.19 -14.52
C GLU A 22 -5.79 -16.51 -13.93
N ASN A 23 -4.59 -16.87 -14.39
CA ASN A 23 -3.34 -16.21 -13.99
C ASN A 23 -3.30 -14.73 -14.36
N LEU A 24 -3.80 -14.36 -15.55
CA LEU A 24 -3.89 -12.95 -15.95
C LEU A 24 -4.87 -12.17 -15.07
N ILE A 25 -6.03 -12.75 -14.76
CA ILE A 25 -7.01 -12.14 -13.85
C ILE A 25 -6.41 -11.96 -12.46
N LEU A 26 -5.70 -12.97 -11.93
CA LEU A 26 -5.05 -12.90 -10.63
C LEU A 26 -3.93 -11.85 -10.59
N LYS A 27 -3.11 -11.74 -11.64
CA LYS A 27 -2.09 -10.68 -11.74
C LYS A 27 -2.75 -9.30 -11.73
N LYS A 28 -3.83 -9.12 -12.48
CA LYS A 28 -4.58 -7.87 -12.53
C LYS A 28 -5.20 -7.53 -11.18
N SER A 29 -5.79 -8.48 -10.48
CA SER A 29 -6.39 -8.24 -9.16
C SER A 29 -5.35 -7.80 -8.14
N LYS A 30 -4.21 -8.49 -8.05
CA LYS A 30 -3.08 -8.12 -7.17
C LYS A 30 -2.54 -6.72 -7.48
N TYR A 31 -2.42 -6.38 -8.77
CA TYR A 31 -1.98 -5.05 -9.20
C TYR A 31 -2.97 -3.94 -8.77
N LEU A 32 -4.27 -4.20 -8.90
CA LEU A 32 -5.30 -3.24 -8.48
C LEU A 32 -5.31 -3.05 -6.96
N GLU A 33 -5.15 -4.14 -6.20
CA GLU A 33 -5.10 -4.12 -4.74
C GLU A 33 -3.89 -3.32 -4.24
N SER A 34 -2.69 -3.67 -4.70
CA SER A 34 -1.46 -2.91 -4.37
C SER A 34 -1.55 -1.42 -4.75
N THR A 35 -2.21 -1.12 -5.88
CA THR A 35 -2.46 0.27 -6.28
C THR A 35 -3.39 0.99 -5.32
N LYS A 36 -4.45 0.32 -4.86
CA LYS A 36 -5.39 0.87 -3.87
C LYS A 36 -4.69 1.15 -2.55
N GLU A 37 -3.88 0.22 -2.06
CA GLU A 37 -3.10 0.35 -0.83
C GLU A 37 -2.12 1.52 -0.91
N ARG A 38 -1.37 1.64 -2.01
CA ARG A 38 -0.46 2.75 -2.24
C ARG A 38 -1.20 4.09 -2.26
N LYS A 39 -2.32 4.19 -2.98
CA LYS A 39 -3.16 5.41 -3.01
C LYS A 39 -3.66 5.77 -1.60
N ALA A 40 -4.08 4.79 -0.82
CA ALA A 40 -4.52 5.00 0.55
C ALA A 40 -3.37 5.49 1.45
N ARG A 41 -2.17 4.89 1.33
CA ARG A 41 -0.96 5.32 2.04
C ARG A 41 -0.57 6.76 1.67
N THR A 42 -0.50 7.08 0.39
CA THR A 42 -0.17 8.43 -0.09
C THR A 42 -1.19 9.45 0.42
N ARG A 43 -2.50 9.16 0.32
CA ARG A 43 -3.54 10.05 0.86
C ARG A 43 -3.36 10.30 2.35
N LYS A 44 -3.09 9.24 3.13
CA LYS A 44 -2.85 9.34 4.57
C LYS A 44 -1.62 10.19 4.88
N LEU A 45 -0.54 10.05 4.12
CA LEU A 45 0.67 10.85 4.29
C LEU A 45 0.41 12.32 4.00
N ILE A 46 -0.29 12.64 2.90
CA ILE A 46 -0.68 14.02 2.55
C ILE A 46 -1.55 14.64 3.65
N GLN A 47 -2.58 13.90 4.10
CA GLN A 47 -3.45 14.38 5.17
C GLN A 47 -2.70 14.63 6.48
N LYS A 48 -1.76 13.75 6.84
CA LYS A 48 -0.94 13.92 8.04
C LYS A 48 0.04 15.09 7.90
N GLY A 49 0.66 15.26 6.73
CA GLY A 49 1.52 16.40 6.42
C GLY A 49 0.78 17.72 6.55
N ALA A 50 -0.38 17.85 5.88
CA ALA A 50 -1.19 19.08 5.95
C ALA A 50 -1.64 19.43 7.39
N LEU A 51 -1.89 18.43 8.24
CA LEU A 51 -2.19 18.69 9.66
C LEU A 51 -0.93 19.15 10.43
N LEU A 52 0.24 18.58 10.11
CA LEU A 52 1.50 19.00 10.72
C LEU A 52 1.78 20.47 10.37
N ASP A 53 1.73 20.80 9.09
CA ASP A 53 1.93 22.15 8.55
C ASP A 53 0.97 23.15 9.21
N LYS A 54 -0.32 22.81 9.29
CA LYS A 54 -1.35 23.67 9.88
C LYS A 54 -1.13 23.94 11.37
N TYR A 55 -0.77 22.94 12.17
CA TYR A 55 -0.72 23.09 13.63
C TYR A 55 0.62 23.54 14.16
N PHE A 56 1.71 23.32 13.40
CA PHE A 56 3.04 23.73 13.79
C PHE A 56 3.55 24.94 12.98
N GLU A 57 2.82 25.36 11.94
CA GLU A 57 3.14 26.52 11.09
C GLU A 57 4.53 26.40 10.45
N ILE A 58 4.87 25.20 9.98
CA ILE A 58 6.22 24.84 9.46
C ILE A 58 6.29 24.68 7.94
N GLU A 59 5.34 25.23 7.18
CA GLU A 59 5.26 25.08 5.71
C GLU A 59 6.53 25.57 4.98
N ASN A 60 7.27 26.49 5.60
CA ASN A 60 8.51 27.05 5.08
C ASN A 60 9.75 26.22 5.41
N LEU A 61 9.65 25.22 6.29
CA LEU A 61 10.78 24.36 6.65
C LEU A 61 11.07 23.35 5.55
N SER A 62 12.35 23.13 5.29
CA SER A 62 12.80 22.00 4.49
C SER A 62 12.53 20.66 5.22
N ILE A 63 12.72 19.55 4.51
CA ILE A 63 12.53 18.21 5.07
C ILE A 63 13.50 17.98 6.25
N ASP A 64 14.76 18.40 6.10
CA ASP A 64 15.78 18.22 7.14
C ASP A 64 15.48 19.10 8.37
N GLU A 65 15.10 20.35 8.16
CA GLU A 65 14.68 21.26 9.25
C GLU A 65 13.42 20.76 9.96
N THR A 66 12.47 20.18 9.22
CA THR A 66 11.28 19.55 9.80
C THR A 66 11.65 18.35 10.68
N GLU A 67 12.62 17.53 10.26
CA GLU A 67 13.08 16.42 11.07
C GLU A 67 13.71 16.90 12.38
N ASP A 68 14.58 17.91 12.31
CA ASP A 68 15.22 18.49 13.49
C ASP A 68 14.22 19.16 14.42
N PHE A 69 13.26 19.91 13.86
CA PHE A 69 12.12 20.45 14.60
C PHE A 69 11.35 19.34 15.35
N LEU A 70 10.99 18.27 14.66
CA LEU A 70 10.25 17.16 15.26
C LEU A 70 11.05 16.41 16.33
N LYS A 71 12.38 16.29 16.17
CA LYS A 71 13.25 15.68 17.19
C LYS A 71 13.20 16.44 18.51
N ILE A 72 13.26 17.77 18.46
CA ILE A 72 13.19 18.65 19.65
C ILE A 72 11.92 18.36 20.46
N PHE A 73 10.77 18.29 19.80
CA PHE A 73 9.48 18.07 20.49
C PHE A 73 9.17 16.59 20.74
N SER A 74 9.93 15.65 20.18
CA SER A 74 9.57 14.22 20.23
C SER A 74 9.50 13.69 21.65
N ASN A 75 10.41 14.11 22.53
CA ASN A 75 10.44 13.67 23.92
C ASN A 75 9.24 14.25 24.70
N TYR A 76 9.03 15.56 24.59
CA TYR A 76 7.89 16.24 25.20
C TYR A 76 6.55 15.61 24.79
N ILE A 77 6.34 15.33 23.50
CA ILE A 77 5.10 14.73 22.99
C ILE A 77 4.92 13.30 23.53
N LYS A 78 6.01 12.51 23.63
CA LYS A 78 5.94 11.14 24.17
C LYS A 78 5.57 11.14 25.64
N GLU A 79 6.17 12.03 26.43
CA GLU A 79 5.93 12.14 27.88
C GLU A 79 4.52 12.67 28.19
N ASN A 80 4.06 13.67 27.43
CA ASN A 80 2.76 14.30 27.62
C ASN A 80 1.64 13.65 26.79
N LYS A 81 1.89 12.47 26.20
CA LYS A 81 0.91 11.78 25.38
C LYS A 81 -0.30 11.37 26.25
N PRO A 82 -1.53 11.83 25.94
CA PRO A 82 -2.71 11.42 26.70
C PRO A 82 -2.91 9.91 26.65
N ASP A 83 -3.36 9.31 27.76
CA ASP A 83 -3.50 7.85 27.90
C ASP A 83 -4.41 7.24 26.82
N LYS A 84 -5.47 7.96 26.40
CA LYS A 84 -6.35 7.55 25.30
C LYS A 84 -5.64 7.32 23.96
N TYR A 85 -4.41 7.83 23.78
CA TYR A 85 -3.58 7.66 22.60
C TYR A 85 -2.33 6.81 22.85
N LYS A 86 -2.07 6.39 24.09
CA LYS A 86 -1.07 5.35 24.39
C LYS A 86 -1.66 4.03 23.88
N LYS A 87 -0.97 3.39 22.93
CA LYS A 87 -1.33 2.02 22.54
C LYS A 87 -0.66 1.10 23.55
N ASN A 88 -1.43 0.19 24.15
CA ASN A 88 -0.89 -0.94 24.90
C ASN A 88 0.01 -1.79 24.02
#